data_AF-A0A0B8T4U4-F1
#
_entry.id   AF-A0A0B8T4U4-F1
#
_cell.length_a   1.000
_cell.length_b   1.000
_cell.length_c   1.000
_cell.angle_alpha   90.00
_cell.angle_beta   90.00
_cell.angle_gamma   90.00
#
_symmetry.space_group_name_H-M   'P 1'
#
loop_
_entity.id
_entity.type
_entity.pdbx_description
1 polymer ?
#
loop_
_entity_poly.entity_id
_entity_poly.type
_entity_poly.pdbx_seq_one_letter_code
_entity_poly.pdbx_strand_id
1 'polypeptide(L)'
;MPFPIWYLSYSSAELENKLPSFDAMKDYATRNSKNRTSGFSSSSITFSDYAEIQRWIPNNVDTKRFLELATSQDSTVVRKPFTTLMQSEAILFDFYTDLTDFQPYFTVKYINELITLGRSPYFVHSVSYGKHYIIMAESDSSRAHLNRTIEKLVAENPLTMQEENVLAASKVLIYLRTGKKESFIEKGEGAQEIKNMVSRFNTEWKDVSHQYDYPLSCTLTSLKDYRPLRYNQSFDFNVKEKKNPAPQQ
;
A
#
# COMPACT_ATOMS: atom_id res chain seq x y z
N MET A 1 -25.66 4.89 -24.13
CA MET A 1 -24.55 5.61 -24.80
C MET A 1 -23.37 5.61 -23.85
N PRO A 2 -22.14 5.38 -24.32
CA PRO A 2 -20.97 5.51 -23.45
C PRO A 2 -20.80 7.01 -23.10
N PHE A 3 -20.52 7.28 -21.82
CA PHE A 3 -20.54 8.63 -21.26
C PHE A 3 -19.12 9.17 -21.18
N PRO A 4 -18.80 10.27 -21.87
CA PRO A 4 -17.48 10.87 -21.72
C PRO A 4 -17.31 11.39 -20.29
N ILE A 5 -16.19 11.06 -19.67
CA ILE A 5 -15.77 11.68 -18.40
C ILE A 5 -14.54 12.52 -18.64
N TRP A 6 -14.42 13.61 -17.89
CA TRP A 6 -13.20 14.38 -17.82
C TRP A 6 -12.23 13.69 -16.87
N TYR A 7 -11.03 13.42 -17.35
CA TYR A 7 -9.94 13.02 -16.48
C TYR A 7 -9.38 14.27 -15.79
N LEU A 8 -9.82 14.52 -14.56
CA LEU A 8 -9.17 15.50 -13.71
C LEU A 8 -7.95 14.83 -13.09
N SER A 9 -6.77 15.29 -13.46
CA SER A 9 -5.56 15.07 -12.68
C SER A 9 -5.34 16.28 -11.78
N TYR A 10 -4.92 16.10 -10.52
CA TYR A 10 -4.44 17.22 -9.70
C TYR A 10 -3.13 17.84 -10.22
N SER A 11 -2.61 17.30 -11.32
CA SER A 11 -1.46 17.83 -12.04
C SER A 11 -1.90 18.84 -13.11
N SER A 12 -0.94 19.63 -13.62
CA SER A 12 -1.14 20.57 -14.74
C SER A 12 -1.41 19.90 -16.10
N ALA A 13 -1.90 18.66 -16.12
CA ALA A 13 -2.23 17.93 -17.32
C ALA A 13 -3.49 18.50 -18.00
N GLU A 14 -3.51 18.51 -19.33
CA GLU A 14 -4.67 18.96 -20.09
C GLU A 14 -5.86 18.02 -19.85
N LEU A 15 -7.05 18.59 -19.68
CA LEU A 15 -8.28 17.81 -19.52
C LEU A 15 -8.63 17.13 -20.84
N GLU A 16 -8.84 15.82 -20.80
CA GLU A 16 -9.32 15.07 -21.96
C GLU A 16 -10.76 14.59 -21.73
N ASN A 17 -11.58 14.73 -22.76
CA ASN A 17 -12.93 14.21 -22.84
C ASN A 17 -12.92 12.93 -23.68
N LYS A 18 -12.96 11.77 -23.00
CA LYS A 18 -12.99 10.46 -23.64
C LYS A 18 -13.96 9.54 -22.91
N LEU A 19 -14.38 8.48 -23.60
CA LEU A 19 -15.08 7.38 -22.94
C LEU A 19 -14.12 6.71 -21.95
N PRO A 20 -14.52 6.55 -20.68
CA PRO A 20 -13.67 5.89 -19.70
C PRO A 20 -13.47 4.43 -20.06
N SER A 21 -12.21 4.07 -20.26
CA SER A 21 -11.76 2.68 -20.31
C SER A 21 -10.43 2.58 -19.61
N PHE A 22 -10.09 1.37 -19.18
CA PHE A 22 -8.79 1.09 -18.59
C PHE A 22 -7.65 1.55 -19.52
N ASP A 23 -7.72 1.22 -20.81
CA ASP A 23 -6.72 1.62 -21.81
C ASP A 23 -6.66 3.14 -21.99
N ALA A 24 -7.81 3.83 -22.05
CA ALA A 24 -7.85 5.28 -22.20
C ALA A 24 -7.23 6.01 -21.00
N MET A 25 -7.49 5.51 -19.78
CA MET A 25 -6.90 6.03 -18.55
C MET A 25 -5.39 5.77 -18.50
N LYS A 26 -4.97 4.54 -18.79
CA LYS A 26 -3.54 4.16 -18.85
C LYS A 26 -2.78 5.01 -19.87
N ASP A 27 -3.33 5.18 -21.07
CA ASP A 27 -2.75 6.00 -22.12
C ASP A 27 -2.61 7.46 -21.70
N TYR A 28 -3.64 8.02 -21.05
CA TYR A 28 -3.62 9.37 -20.51
C TYR A 28 -2.54 9.55 -19.44
N ALA A 29 -2.48 8.65 -18.45
CA ALA A 29 -1.46 8.68 -17.39
C ALA A 29 -0.04 8.55 -17.97
N THR A 30 0.13 7.72 -19.00
CA THR A 30 1.41 7.50 -19.66
C THR A 30 1.88 8.76 -20.38
N ARG A 31 1.02 9.39 -21.20
CA ARG A 31 1.32 10.65 -21.90
C ARG A 31 1.63 11.79 -20.92
N ASN A 32 0.92 11.83 -19.79
CA ASN A 32 1.04 12.88 -18.78
C ASN A 32 1.96 12.51 -17.62
N SER A 33 2.83 11.50 -17.77
CA SER A 33 3.69 10.98 -16.70
C SER A 33 4.71 11.98 -16.12
N LYS A 34 4.91 13.14 -16.77
CA LYS A 34 5.70 14.27 -16.28
C LYS A 34 4.91 15.17 -15.32
N ASN A 35 3.58 15.17 -15.43
CA ASN A 35 2.65 15.92 -14.60
C ASN A 35 2.24 15.01 -13.42
N ARG A 36 3.18 14.72 -12.52
CA ARG A 36 2.93 13.81 -11.39
C ARG A 36 2.22 14.55 -10.26
N THR A 37 1.16 13.96 -9.72
CA THR A 37 0.69 14.32 -8.37
C THR A 37 1.73 13.80 -7.40
N SER A 38 2.44 14.66 -6.68
CA SER A 38 3.44 14.20 -5.69
C SER A 38 2.80 14.13 -4.30
N GLY A 39 2.34 12.94 -3.94
CA GLY A 39 2.00 12.59 -2.56
C GLY A 39 3.04 11.62 -2.03
N PHE A 40 3.85 12.03 -1.07
CA PHE A 40 4.78 11.14 -0.35
C PHE A 40 4.44 11.16 1.13
N SER A 41 4.11 9.98 1.67
CA SER A 41 4.01 9.80 3.12
C SER A 41 4.99 8.70 3.54
N SER A 42 5.58 8.87 4.72
CA SER A 42 6.38 7.83 5.35
C SER A 42 6.23 7.92 6.87
N SER A 43 6.29 6.77 7.53
CA SER A 43 6.30 6.70 8.98
C SER A 43 7.04 5.46 9.46
N SER A 44 7.55 5.53 10.70
CA SER A 44 8.15 4.37 11.36
C SER A 44 7.69 4.24 12.81
N ILE A 45 7.19 3.06 13.16
CA ILE A 45 6.70 2.73 14.51
C ILE A 45 7.29 1.40 15.00
N THR A 46 6.92 1.00 16.21
CA THR A 46 7.14 -0.35 16.75
C THR A 46 5.86 -1.17 16.67
N PHE A 47 5.96 -2.49 16.63
CA PHE A 47 4.82 -3.42 16.61
C PHE A 47 5.10 -4.64 17.49
N SER A 48 4.04 -5.34 17.91
CA SER A 48 4.14 -6.56 18.72
C SER A 48 3.73 -7.83 17.96
N ASP A 49 3.01 -7.67 16.85
CA ASP A 49 2.45 -8.78 16.09
C ASP A 49 2.44 -8.40 14.59
N TYR A 50 2.86 -9.30 13.73
CA TYR A 50 2.80 -9.08 12.28
C TYR A 50 1.36 -8.93 11.76
N ALA A 51 0.35 -9.38 12.52
CA ALA A 51 -1.06 -9.14 12.26
C ALA A 51 -1.43 -7.64 12.21
N GLU A 52 -0.62 -6.76 12.80
CA GLU A 52 -0.82 -5.32 12.75
C GLU A 52 -0.73 -4.74 11.33
N ILE A 53 -0.17 -5.46 10.35
CA ILE A 53 -0.16 -5.00 8.95
C ILE A 53 -1.57 -4.68 8.40
N GLN A 54 -2.60 -5.31 8.96
CA GLN A 54 -4.00 -5.08 8.63
C GLN A 54 -4.49 -3.67 8.94
N ARG A 55 -3.72 -2.86 9.68
CA ARG A 55 -3.96 -1.41 9.81
C ARG A 55 -3.78 -0.65 8.50
N TRP A 56 -2.95 -1.16 7.58
CA TRP A 56 -2.59 -0.49 6.32
C TRP A 56 -3.03 -1.26 5.08
N ILE A 57 -3.21 -2.58 5.18
CA ILE A 57 -3.63 -3.42 4.06
C ILE A 57 -5.01 -4.02 4.36
N PRO A 58 -5.99 -3.87 3.44
CA PRO A 58 -7.30 -4.50 3.61
C PRO A 58 -7.18 -6.02 3.59
N ASN A 59 -8.04 -6.72 4.34
CA ASN A 59 -8.05 -8.19 4.39
C ASN A 59 -8.32 -8.80 2.99
N ASN A 60 -7.23 -9.10 2.28
CA ASN A 60 -7.22 -9.59 0.91
C ASN A 60 -6.18 -10.72 0.76
N VAL A 61 -5.92 -11.14 -0.48
CA VAL A 61 -4.92 -12.17 -0.78
C VAL A 61 -3.51 -11.77 -0.32
N ASP A 62 -3.14 -10.49 -0.43
CA ASP A 62 -1.83 -9.99 -0.04
C ASP A 62 -1.65 -10.07 1.48
N THR A 63 -2.64 -9.63 2.25
CA THR A 63 -2.61 -9.75 3.72
C THR A 63 -2.48 -11.21 4.13
N LYS A 64 -3.29 -12.10 3.56
CA LYS A 64 -3.22 -13.54 3.87
C LYS A 64 -1.83 -14.09 3.60
N ARG A 65 -1.27 -13.80 2.42
CA ARG A 65 0.08 -14.23 2.05
C ARG A 65 1.16 -13.68 2.98
N PHE A 66 1.05 -12.40 3.36
CA PHE A 66 1.98 -11.79 4.31
C PHE A 66 1.94 -12.49 5.68
N LEU A 67 0.74 -12.76 6.20
CA LEU A 67 0.57 -13.42 7.49
C LEU A 67 1.03 -14.89 7.45
N GLU A 68 0.82 -15.60 6.35
CA GLU A 68 1.38 -16.95 6.14
C GLU A 68 2.91 -16.93 6.26
N LEU A 69 3.59 -15.97 5.64
CA LEU A 69 5.05 -15.84 5.70
C LEU A 69 5.55 -15.39 7.07
N ALA A 70 4.77 -14.57 7.77
CA ALA A 70 5.08 -14.09 9.11
C ALA A 70 4.96 -15.18 10.18
N THR A 71 4.06 -16.14 9.95
CA THR A 71 3.70 -17.19 10.91
C THR A 71 4.88 -18.12 11.18
N SER A 72 5.17 -18.34 12.46
CA SER A 72 6.13 -19.34 12.93
C SER A 72 5.54 -20.04 14.15
N GLN A 73 5.44 -21.37 14.09
CA GLN A 73 4.78 -22.20 15.11
C GLN A 73 3.37 -21.67 15.44
N ASP A 74 2.55 -21.48 14.41
CA ASP A 74 1.15 -21.04 14.50
C ASP A 74 0.92 -19.64 15.12
N SER A 75 1.95 -18.80 15.16
CA SER A 75 1.85 -17.43 15.69
C SER A 75 2.55 -16.41 14.80
N THR A 76 1.94 -15.23 14.69
CA THR A 76 2.48 -14.02 14.04
C THR A 76 3.14 -13.05 15.04
N VAL A 77 3.25 -13.43 16.31
CA VAL A 77 3.85 -12.60 17.36
C VAL A 77 5.37 -12.47 17.14
N VAL A 78 5.88 -11.27 17.34
CA VAL A 78 7.34 -11.01 17.28
C VAL A 78 8.06 -11.75 18.40
N ARG A 79 9.19 -12.35 18.05
CA ARG A 79 10.02 -13.13 18.96
C ARG A 79 11.24 -12.35 19.45
N LYS A 80 11.66 -11.34 18.70
CA LYS A 80 12.83 -10.52 19.04
C LYS A 80 12.48 -9.29 19.87
N PRO A 81 13.41 -8.76 20.69
CA PRO A 81 13.12 -7.67 21.62
C PRO A 81 12.88 -6.33 20.93
N PHE A 82 13.48 -6.08 19.77
CA PHE A 82 13.35 -4.82 19.04
C PHE A 82 12.64 -5.02 17.71
N THR A 83 11.72 -4.12 17.40
CA THR A 83 10.91 -4.17 16.19
C THR A 83 10.86 -2.82 15.51
N THR A 84 10.64 -2.84 14.20
CA THR A 84 10.32 -1.64 13.43
C THR A 84 9.37 -1.97 12.29
N LEU A 85 8.36 -1.12 12.14
CA LEU A 85 7.53 -1.06 10.94
C LEU A 85 7.86 0.25 10.25
N MET A 86 8.23 0.17 8.98
CA MET A 86 8.42 1.31 8.09
C MET A 86 7.40 1.20 6.98
N GLN A 87 6.67 2.27 6.70
CA GLN A 87 5.75 2.30 5.56
C GLN A 87 5.97 3.57 4.76
N SER A 88 5.77 3.46 3.45
CA SER A 88 5.78 4.61 2.57
C SER A 88 4.82 4.43 1.42
N GLU A 89 4.09 5.50 1.12
CA GLU A 89 3.22 5.61 -0.03
C GLU A 89 3.72 6.75 -0.93
N ALA A 90 3.84 6.46 -2.22
CA ALA A 90 4.16 7.40 -3.28
C ALA A 90 3.04 7.35 -4.33
N ILE A 91 2.13 8.31 -4.26
CA ILE A 91 1.14 8.53 -5.33
C ILE A 91 1.87 9.23 -6.48
N LEU A 92 1.66 8.72 -7.69
CA LEU A 92 2.30 9.20 -8.91
C LEU A 92 1.29 9.86 -9.83
N PHE A 93 0.05 9.38 -9.82
CA PHE A 93 -1.02 9.90 -10.64
C PHE A 93 -2.38 9.62 -10.00
N ASP A 94 -3.27 10.60 -10.04
CA ASP A 94 -4.65 10.43 -9.65
C ASP A 94 -5.59 10.80 -10.79
N PHE A 95 -6.67 10.05 -10.89
CA PHE A 95 -7.81 10.37 -11.72
C PHE A 95 -9.00 10.67 -10.85
N TYR A 96 -9.76 11.71 -11.20
CA TYR A 96 -11.04 12.00 -10.60
C TYR A 96 -12.11 12.10 -11.68
N THR A 97 -13.29 11.58 -11.35
CA THR A 97 -14.51 11.79 -12.11
C THR A 97 -15.22 13.01 -11.54
N ASP A 98 -15.44 14.04 -12.34
CA ASP A 98 -16.24 15.20 -11.91
C ASP A 98 -17.71 14.79 -11.75
N LEU A 99 -18.25 14.95 -10.54
CA LEU A 99 -19.63 14.62 -10.24
C LEU A 99 -20.62 15.47 -11.05
N THR A 100 -20.29 16.73 -11.31
CA THR A 100 -21.13 17.67 -12.07
C THR A 100 -21.34 17.18 -13.49
N ASP A 101 -20.27 16.65 -14.10
CA ASP A 101 -20.33 16.10 -15.45
C ASP A 101 -20.93 14.70 -15.48
N PHE A 102 -20.78 13.93 -14.39
CA PHE A 102 -21.21 12.54 -14.34
C PHE A 102 -22.68 12.35 -13.95
N GLN A 103 -23.19 13.16 -13.03
CA GLN A 103 -24.55 13.04 -12.48
C GLN A 103 -25.66 13.10 -13.55
N PRO A 104 -25.62 13.98 -14.58
CA PRO A 104 -26.69 14.07 -15.58
C PRO A 104 -26.96 12.78 -16.36
N TYR A 105 -26.00 11.86 -16.39
CA TYR A 105 -26.13 10.58 -17.10
C TYR A 105 -26.97 9.54 -16.36
N PHE A 106 -27.25 9.74 -15.06
CA PHE A 106 -27.99 8.79 -14.23
C PHE A 106 -29.27 9.42 -13.69
N THR A 107 -30.39 9.10 -14.33
CA THR A 107 -31.69 9.57 -13.84
C THR A 107 -32.05 8.92 -12.49
N VAL A 108 -32.79 9.67 -11.66
CA VAL A 108 -33.33 9.16 -10.40
C VAL A 108 -34.16 7.89 -10.61
N LYS A 109 -34.91 7.81 -11.73
CA LYS A 109 -35.69 6.63 -12.09
C LYS A 109 -34.79 5.40 -12.27
N TYR A 110 -33.73 5.51 -13.07
CA TYR A 110 -32.79 4.42 -13.30
C TYR A 110 -32.12 3.94 -12.01
N ILE A 111 -31.69 4.87 -11.16
CA ILE A 111 -31.08 4.55 -9.86
C ILE A 111 -32.07 3.78 -8.98
N ASN A 112 -33.33 4.22 -8.93
CA ASN A 112 -34.37 3.55 -8.14
C ASN A 112 -34.74 2.17 -8.69
N GLU A 113 -34.71 1.97 -10.01
CA GLU A 113 -34.90 0.65 -10.63
C GLU A 113 -33.79 -0.32 -10.20
N LEU A 114 -32.52 0.11 -10.22
CA LEU A 114 -31.40 -0.71 -9.73
C LEU A 114 -31.56 -1.08 -8.25
N ILE A 115 -31.96 -0.12 -7.41
CA ILE A 115 -32.21 -0.36 -5.98
C ILE A 115 -33.35 -1.36 -5.79
N THR A 116 -34.43 -1.23 -6.55
CA THR A 116 -35.58 -2.15 -6.50
C THR A 116 -35.19 -3.58 -6.92
N LEU A 117 -34.20 -3.71 -7.80
CA LEU A 117 -33.58 -5.00 -8.17
C LEU A 117 -32.57 -5.53 -7.13
N GLY A 118 -32.47 -4.90 -5.95
CA GLY A 118 -31.53 -5.29 -4.89
C GLY A 118 -30.08 -4.92 -5.17
N ARG A 119 -29.82 -4.00 -6.12
CA ARG A 119 -28.46 -3.54 -6.45
C ARG A 119 -28.14 -2.23 -5.75
N SER A 120 -26.88 -2.05 -5.37
CA SER A 120 -26.37 -0.79 -4.85
C SER A 120 -25.47 -0.13 -5.92
N PRO A 121 -25.95 0.90 -6.63
CA PRO A 121 -25.20 1.50 -7.73
C PRO A 121 -24.11 2.46 -7.22
N TYR A 122 -22.88 2.26 -7.70
CA TYR A 122 -21.72 3.10 -7.40
C TYR A 122 -21.02 3.52 -8.69
N PHE A 123 -20.29 4.63 -8.63
CA PHE A 123 -19.35 5.03 -9.66
C PHE A 123 -17.94 5.16 -9.10
N VAL A 124 -16.94 5.03 -9.97
CA VAL A 124 -15.54 5.26 -9.63
C VAL A 124 -15.33 6.78 -9.57
N HIS A 125 -15.19 7.30 -8.35
CA HIS A 125 -14.98 8.72 -8.13
C HIS A 125 -13.50 9.09 -8.27
N SER A 126 -12.62 8.25 -7.74
CA SER A 126 -11.18 8.46 -7.92
C SER A 126 -10.42 7.15 -8.05
N VAL A 127 -9.28 7.22 -8.76
CA VAL A 127 -8.32 6.12 -8.90
C VAL A 127 -6.92 6.68 -8.72
N SER A 128 -6.15 6.08 -7.83
CA SER A 128 -4.78 6.47 -7.54
C SER A 128 -3.80 5.41 -8.03
N TYR A 129 -2.80 5.84 -8.78
CA TYR A 129 -1.67 5.03 -9.24
C TYR A 129 -0.41 5.46 -8.52
N GLY A 130 0.39 4.49 -8.11
CA GLY A 130 1.54 4.76 -7.28
C GLY A 130 2.24 3.49 -6.82
N LYS A 131 3.00 3.64 -5.74
CA LYS A 131 3.67 2.55 -5.08
C LYS A 131 3.48 2.68 -3.58
N HIS A 132 3.27 1.57 -2.90
CA HIS A 132 3.14 1.51 -1.44
C HIS A 132 3.92 0.31 -0.94
N TYR A 133 4.81 0.52 0.02
CA TYR A 133 5.50 -0.58 0.70
C TYR A 133 5.36 -0.49 2.21
N ILE A 134 5.49 -1.66 2.83
CA ILE A 134 5.60 -1.84 4.27
C ILE A 134 6.74 -2.81 4.53
N ILE A 135 7.71 -2.39 5.34
CA ILE A 135 8.80 -3.23 5.84
C ILE A 135 8.57 -3.44 7.33
N MET A 136 8.41 -4.70 7.74
CA MET A 136 8.28 -5.09 9.14
C MET A 136 9.46 -5.96 9.54
N ALA A 137 10.23 -5.51 10.51
CA ALA A 137 11.45 -6.20 10.93
C ALA A 137 11.52 -6.36 12.44
N GLU A 138 12.15 -7.46 12.85
CA GLU A 138 12.45 -7.78 14.25
C GLU A 138 13.93 -8.14 14.38
N SER A 139 14.58 -7.71 15.46
CA SER A 139 16.03 -7.87 15.67
C SER A 139 16.40 -7.97 17.15
N ASP A 140 17.53 -8.62 17.41
CA ASP A 140 18.19 -8.60 18.73
C ASP A 140 19.00 -7.32 18.94
N SER A 141 19.22 -6.54 17.87
CA SER A 141 19.85 -5.22 17.91
C SER A 141 18.83 -4.11 18.13
N SER A 142 19.24 -3.01 18.76
CA SER A 142 18.34 -1.88 19.05
C SER A 142 17.60 -1.37 17.81
N ARG A 143 16.40 -0.83 18.00
CA ARG A 143 15.58 -0.26 16.92
C ARG A 143 16.33 0.80 16.10
N ALA A 144 17.17 1.63 16.73
CA ALA A 144 17.95 2.64 16.02
C ALA A 144 18.95 2.01 15.04
N HIS A 145 19.64 0.95 15.45
CA HIS A 145 20.56 0.22 14.57
C HIS A 145 19.80 -0.53 13.47
N LEU A 146 18.66 -1.15 13.80
CA LEU A 146 17.81 -1.83 12.83
C LEU A 146 17.32 -0.87 11.74
N ASN A 147 16.74 0.27 12.12
CA ASN A 147 16.23 1.28 11.19
C ASN A 147 17.33 1.75 10.22
N ARG A 148 18.45 2.22 10.78
CA ARG A 148 19.58 2.72 9.98
C ARG A 148 20.10 1.67 9.00
N THR A 149 20.18 0.42 9.45
CA THR A 149 20.67 -0.69 8.61
C THR A 149 19.74 -0.96 7.44
N ILE A 150 18.42 -1.04 7.71
CA ILE A 150 17.41 -1.26 6.66
C ILE A 150 17.37 -0.07 5.69
N GLU A 151 17.38 1.16 6.19
CA GLU A 151 17.38 2.38 5.37
C GLU A 151 18.58 2.42 4.43
N LYS A 152 19.78 2.11 4.93
CA LYS A 152 20.98 2.00 4.09
C LYS A 152 20.85 0.91 3.04
N LEU A 153 20.35 -0.27 3.42
CA LEU A 153 20.22 -1.39 2.50
C LEU A 153 19.21 -1.09 1.38
N VAL A 154 18.07 -0.48 1.71
CA VAL A 154 17.07 -0.01 0.74
C VAL A 154 17.65 1.07 -0.18
N ALA A 155 18.44 2.00 0.39
CA ALA A 155 19.15 3.03 -0.38
C ALA A 155 20.38 2.51 -1.13
N GLU A 156 20.63 1.18 -1.12
CA GLU A 156 21.77 0.51 -1.79
C GLU A 156 23.14 1.04 -1.35
N ASN A 157 23.21 1.59 -0.14
CA ASN A 157 24.46 2.06 0.45
C ASN A 157 25.26 0.88 1.03
N PRO A 158 26.61 0.94 1.00
CA PRO A 158 27.45 -0.08 1.62
C PRO A 158 27.17 -0.23 3.12
N LEU A 159 27.14 -1.49 3.58
CA LEU A 159 26.99 -1.83 4.99
C LEU A 159 28.35 -1.99 5.67
N THR A 160 28.43 -1.51 6.90
CA THR A 160 29.55 -1.79 7.80
C THR A 160 29.41 -3.20 8.41
N MET A 161 30.49 -3.72 9.00
CA MET A 161 30.45 -5.02 9.70
C MET A 161 29.42 -5.04 10.84
N GLN A 162 29.24 -3.91 11.54
CA GLN A 162 28.20 -3.80 12.57
C GLN A 162 26.79 -3.93 11.97
N GLU A 163 26.54 -3.29 10.84
CA GLU A 163 25.26 -3.35 10.13
C GLU A 163 25.01 -4.75 9.53
N GLU A 164 26.04 -5.44 9.06
CA GLU A 164 25.96 -6.85 8.67
C GLU A 164 25.57 -7.76 9.85
N ASN A 165 26.13 -7.53 11.04
CA ASN A 165 25.76 -8.26 12.25
C ASN A 165 24.31 -7.96 12.68
N VAL A 166 23.83 -6.73 12.49
CA VAL A 166 22.42 -6.38 12.72
C VAL A 166 21.53 -7.23 11.81
N LEU A 167 21.83 -7.32 10.51
CA LEU A 167 21.05 -8.14 9.58
C LEU A 167 21.13 -9.64 9.91
N ALA A 168 22.31 -10.14 10.29
CA ALA A 168 22.49 -11.53 10.72
C ALA A 168 21.58 -11.89 11.92
N ALA A 169 21.35 -10.93 12.81
CA ALA A 169 20.45 -11.07 13.95
C ALA A 169 19.02 -10.56 13.69
N SER A 170 18.58 -10.46 12.43
CA SER A 170 17.26 -9.92 12.09
C SER A 170 16.40 -10.86 11.24
N LYS A 171 15.09 -10.64 11.31
CA LYS A 171 14.08 -11.15 10.36
C LYS A 171 13.35 -9.96 9.77
N VAL A 172 13.16 -9.94 8.46
CA VAL A 172 12.51 -8.85 7.74
C VAL A 172 11.44 -9.43 6.82
N LEU A 173 10.26 -8.82 6.84
CA LEU A 173 9.17 -9.04 5.90
C LEU A 173 8.92 -7.75 5.13
N ILE A 174 8.76 -7.87 3.81
CA ILE A 174 8.46 -6.74 2.93
C ILE A 174 7.18 -7.02 2.17
N TYR A 175 6.25 -6.08 2.22
CA TYR A 175 5.14 -5.94 1.28
C TYR A 175 5.43 -4.75 0.37
N LEU A 176 5.22 -4.91 -0.93
CA LEU A 176 5.26 -3.85 -1.92
C LEU A 176 4.14 -4.05 -2.95
N ARG A 177 3.25 -3.06 -3.03
CA ARG A 177 2.29 -2.90 -4.13
C ARG A 177 2.81 -1.84 -5.09
N THR A 178 2.97 -2.24 -6.34
CA THR A 178 3.25 -1.37 -7.49
C THR A 178 2.06 -1.40 -8.45
N GLY A 179 2.24 -0.87 -9.65
CA GLY A 179 1.27 -1.06 -10.73
C GLY A 179 1.27 -2.46 -11.36
N LYS A 180 1.93 -3.46 -10.77
CA LYS A 180 1.80 -4.87 -11.19
C LYS A 180 0.53 -5.51 -10.59
N LYS A 181 0.05 -6.56 -11.27
CA LYS A 181 -1.11 -7.35 -10.83
C LYS A 181 -0.90 -7.95 -9.44
N GLU A 182 0.26 -8.59 -9.27
CA GLU A 182 0.65 -9.25 -8.03
C GLU A 182 1.56 -8.32 -7.22
N SER A 183 1.41 -8.38 -5.90
CA SER A 183 2.28 -7.66 -4.97
C SER A 183 3.57 -8.44 -4.72
N PHE A 184 4.67 -7.73 -4.45
CA PHE A 184 5.89 -8.34 -3.95
C PHE A 184 5.73 -8.55 -2.43
N ILE A 185 5.79 -9.81 -1.99
CA ILE A 185 5.67 -10.18 -0.58
C ILE A 185 6.70 -11.25 -0.26
N GLU A 186 7.73 -10.87 0.49
CA GLU A 186 8.85 -11.76 0.79
C GLU A 186 9.32 -11.65 2.24
N LYS A 187 9.99 -12.72 2.68
CA LYS A 187 10.68 -12.83 3.97
C LYS A 187 12.16 -13.09 3.74
N GLY A 188 13.00 -12.46 4.56
CA GLY A 188 14.41 -12.84 4.71
C GLY A 188 14.80 -12.95 6.17
N GLU A 189 15.56 -13.98 6.51
CA GLU A 189 16.13 -14.18 7.85
C GLU A 189 17.66 -14.26 7.76
N GLY A 190 18.34 -13.44 8.57
CA GLY A 190 19.79 -13.33 8.51
C GLY A 190 20.32 -12.52 7.32
N ALA A 191 21.61 -12.21 7.35
CA ALA A 191 22.19 -11.18 6.49
C ALA A 191 22.07 -11.48 4.99
N GLN A 192 22.38 -12.70 4.56
CA GLN A 192 22.39 -13.04 3.14
C GLN A 192 20.98 -13.03 2.53
N GLU A 193 20.00 -13.63 3.20
CA GLU A 193 18.62 -13.68 2.71
C GLU A 193 18.00 -12.30 2.67
N ILE A 194 18.21 -11.49 3.71
CA ILE A 194 17.70 -10.12 3.76
C ILE A 194 18.30 -9.28 2.62
N LYS A 195 19.62 -9.36 2.38
CA LYS A 195 20.26 -8.63 1.27
C LYS A 195 19.71 -9.06 -0.09
N ASN A 196 19.54 -10.36 -0.31
CA ASN A 196 19.00 -10.89 -1.56
C ASN A 196 17.53 -10.44 -1.77
N MET A 197 16.71 -10.49 -0.72
CA MET A 197 15.33 -10.04 -0.74
C MET A 197 15.24 -8.53 -1.02
N VAL A 198 16.05 -7.71 -0.34
CA VAL A 198 16.03 -6.25 -0.56
C VAL A 198 16.54 -5.89 -1.96
N SER A 199 17.50 -6.64 -2.52
CA SER A 199 17.90 -6.46 -3.91
C SER A 199 16.72 -6.69 -4.88
N ARG A 200 15.93 -7.77 -4.70
CA ARG A 200 14.73 -8.00 -5.51
C ARG A 200 13.67 -6.92 -5.29
N PHE A 201 13.43 -6.52 -4.04
CA PHE A 201 12.55 -5.39 -3.73
C PHE A 201 12.97 -4.12 -4.47
N ASN A 202 14.26 -3.79 -4.51
CA ASN A 202 14.77 -2.61 -5.21
C ASN A 202 14.59 -2.72 -6.73
N THR A 203 14.75 -3.91 -7.31
CA THR A 203 14.43 -4.16 -8.72
C THR A 203 12.95 -3.88 -9.00
N GLU A 204 12.05 -4.45 -8.18
CA GLU A 204 10.60 -4.25 -8.30
C GLU A 204 10.19 -2.78 -8.06
N TRP A 205 10.82 -2.12 -7.08
CA TRP A 205 10.57 -0.72 -6.75
C TRP A 205 11.00 0.22 -7.88
N LYS A 206 12.07 -0.09 -8.61
CA LYS A 206 12.56 0.74 -9.73
C LYS A 206 11.85 0.44 -11.04
N ASP A 207 11.16 -0.69 -11.15
CA ASP A 207 10.38 -1.03 -12.34
C ASP A 207 9.24 -0.03 -12.56
N VAL A 208 9.17 0.52 -13.77
CA VAL A 208 8.14 1.49 -14.20
C VAL A 208 7.31 0.96 -15.37
N SER A 209 7.62 -0.24 -15.89
CA SER A 209 6.96 -0.82 -17.07
C SER A 209 5.45 -0.98 -16.89
N HIS A 210 5.03 -1.28 -15.65
CA HIS A 210 3.63 -1.49 -15.28
C HIS A 210 3.07 -0.37 -14.39
N GLN A 211 3.71 0.81 -14.33
CA GLN A 211 3.36 1.86 -13.36
C GLN A 211 1.89 2.27 -13.37
N TYR A 212 1.21 2.14 -14.52
CA TYR A 212 -0.20 2.51 -14.70
C TYR A 212 -1.11 1.32 -15.05
N ASP A 213 -0.63 0.09 -14.88
CA ASP A 213 -1.39 -1.11 -15.25
C ASP A 213 -2.37 -1.54 -14.15
N TYR A 214 -2.01 -1.34 -12.87
CA TYR A 214 -2.90 -1.66 -11.75
C TYR A 214 -2.93 -0.48 -10.77
N PRO A 215 -4.11 -0.02 -10.35
CA PRO A 215 -4.21 1.08 -9.40
C PRO A 215 -3.81 0.62 -8.00
N LEU A 216 -3.28 1.56 -7.21
CA LEU A 216 -3.01 1.36 -5.79
C LEU A 216 -4.31 1.38 -4.97
N SER A 217 -5.22 2.29 -5.30
CA SER A 217 -6.50 2.43 -4.60
C SER A 217 -7.57 3.03 -5.52
N CYS A 218 -8.83 2.81 -5.17
CA CYS A 218 -9.97 3.47 -5.81
C CYS A 218 -11.01 3.87 -4.77
N THR A 219 -11.68 4.99 -5.02
CA THR A 219 -12.84 5.42 -4.23
C THR A 219 -14.10 5.22 -5.05
N LEU A 220 -15.02 4.43 -4.50
CA LEU A 220 -16.36 4.28 -5.05
C LEU A 220 -17.31 5.21 -4.33
N THR A 221 -18.16 5.91 -5.08
CA THR A 221 -19.17 6.82 -4.53
C THR A 221 -20.56 6.36 -4.96
N SER A 222 -21.48 6.32 -4.00
CA SER A 222 -22.86 5.89 -4.22
C SER A 222 -23.58 6.83 -5.18
N LEU A 223 -24.27 6.28 -6.18
CA LEU A 223 -25.10 7.07 -7.09
C LEU A 223 -26.41 7.56 -6.45
N LYS A 224 -26.78 7.02 -5.27
CA LYS A 224 -28.02 7.37 -4.56
C LYS A 224 -27.86 8.63 -3.71
N ASP A 225 -26.77 8.71 -2.96
CA ASP A 225 -26.57 9.70 -1.90
C ASP A 225 -25.18 10.36 -1.93
N TYR A 226 -24.36 10.03 -2.94
CA TYR A 226 -23.02 10.57 -3.16
C TYR A 226 -22.05 10.37 -1.99
N ARG A 227 -22.33 9.40 -1.12
CA ARG A 227 -21.42 9.02 -0.04
C ARG A 227 -20.38 8.02 -0.55
N PRO A 228 -19.11 8.15 -0.12
CA PRO A 228 -18.11 7.14 -0.40
C PRO A 228 -18.51 5.80 0.20
N LEU A 229 -18.25 4.72 -0.53
CA LEU A 229 -18.34 3.37 -0.02
C LEU A 229 -17.26 3.18 1.06
N ARG A 230 -17.68 2.71 2.23
CA ARG A 230 -16.80 2.46 3.37
C ARG A 230 -17.09 1.09 3.93
N TYR A 231 -16.02 0.39 4.30
CA TYR A 231 -16.09 -0.89 4.98
C TYR A 231 -15.47 -0.76 6.36
N ASN A 232 -16.09 -1.39 7.36
CA ASN A 232 -15.46 -1.58 8.65
C ASN A 232 -14.59 -2.82 8.57
N GLN A 233 -13.29 -2.65 8.83
CA GLN A 233 -12.37 -3.77 8.99
C GLN A 233 -12.07 -3.94 10.47
N SER A 234 -12.15 -5.18 10.94
CA SER A 234 -11.79 -5.57 12.30
C SER A 234 -10.85 -6.76 12.21
N PHE A 235 -9.82 -6.74 13.05
CA PHE A 235 -8.82 -7.78 13.13
C PHE A 235 -8.21 -7.80 14.53
N ASP A 236 -7.79 -8.98 14.94
CA ASP A 236 -7.14 -9.20 16.22
C ASP A 236 -5.62 -9.26 16.04
N PHE A 237 -4.90 -8.81 17.05
CA PHE A 237 -3.45 -8.90 17.14
C PHE A 237 -3.03 -8.91 18.60
N ASN A 238 -1.89 -9.53 18.91
CA ASN A 238 -1.39 -9.59 20.27
C ASN A 238 -0.54 -8.36 20.60
N VAL A 239 -0.71 -7.83 21.81
CA VAL A 239 0.09 -6.72 22.32
C VAL A 239 1.05 -7.24 23.37
N LYS A 240 2.34 -6.90 23.25
CA LYS A 240 3.32 -7.26 24.28
C LYS A 240 3.10 -6.37 25.51
N GLU A 241 2.84 -6.99 26.66
CA GLU A 241 2.74 -6.25 27.92
C GLU A 241 4.06 -5.53 28.23
N LYS A 242 3.98 -4.22 28.49
CA LYS A 242 5.10 -3.48 29.07
C LYS A 242 5.15 -3.80 30.56
N LYS A 243 6.18 -4.53 31.01
CA LYS A 243 6.45 -4.61 32.45
C LYS A 243 6.75 -3.20 32.96
N ASN A 244 5.95 -2.71 33.90
CA ASN A 244 6.31 -1.51 34.66
C ASN A 244 7.67 -1.76 35.31
N PRO A 245 8.63 -0.81 35.24
CA PRO A 245 9.86 -0.94 35.99
C PRO A 245 9.49 -1.09 37.47
N ALA A 246 10.08 -2.09 38.13
CA ALA A 246 9.92 -2.25 39.57
C ALA A 246 10.35 -0.93 40.26
N PRO A 247 9.63 -0.47 41.29
CA PRO A 247 10.05 0.70 42.04
C PRO A 247 11.49 0.48 42.51
N GLN A 248 12.38 1.42 42.19
CA GLN A 248 13.74 1.43 42.73
C GLN A 248 13.60 1.54 44.25
N GLN A 249 14.07 0.52 44.97
CA GLN A 249 14.20 0.53 46.44
C GLN A 249 15.48 1.26 46.83
#